data_AF-A0A1S4C758-F1
#
_entry.id   AF-A0A1S4C758-F1
#
_cell.length_a   1.000
_cell.length_b   1.000
_cell.length_c   1.000
_cell.angle_alpha   90.00
_cell.angle_beta   90.00
_cell.angle_gamma   90.00
#
_symmetry.space_group_name_H-M   'P 1'
#
loop_
_entity.id
_entity.type
_entity.pdbx_description
1 polymer ?
#
loop_
_entity_poly.entity_id
_entity_poly.type
_entity_poly.pdbx_seq_one_letter_code
_entity_poly.pdbx_strand_id
1 'polypeptide(L)'
;MLIAENSLKLVEETKASLQQAFKMKDLGELKYFFGIEFARSKQGITMHQRKYAMELIPEVGLTAAKPALIPIDISMKLTSKQYNDHLGKNTKIEENALTDQTTYQRLIGKLLYLTVTRPDIAFGFHTLSQFLQRPKKSHMEAALRIVRYVKNQPGQGIFLSSNYSNNITTYCDANWAACTHKEICYWFLN
;
A
#
# COMPACT_ATOMS: atom_id res chain seq x y z
N MET A 1 14.36 -18.45 -0.64
CA MET A 1 13.59 -18.91 -1.81
C MET A 1 12.23 -19.37 -1.32
N LEU A 2 11.17 -19.10 -2.08
CA LEU A 2 9.83 -19.63 -1.81
C LEU A 2 9.55 -20.77 -2.78
N ILE A 3 8.96 -21.85 -2.26
CA ILE A 3 8.45 -22.98 -3.04
C ILE A 3 6.96 -23.05 -2.75
N ALA A 4 6.13 -22.99 -3.79
CA ALA A 4 4.69 -23.09 -3.71
C ALA A 4 4.25 -24.23 -4.62
N GLU A 5 3.63 -25.25 -4.04
CA GLU A 5 3.23 -26.47 -4.73
C GLU A 5 2.05 -27.10 -3.97
N ASN A 6 1.19 -27.84 -4.68
CA ASN A 6 -0.02 -28.41 -4.09
C ASN A 6 0.22 -29.77 -3.42
N SER A 7 1.40 -30.37 -3.64
CA SER A 7 1.80 -31.66 -3.07
C SER A 7 3.02 -31.51 -2.17
N LEU A 8 2.90 -31.92 -0.91
CA LEU A 8 4.02 -31.92 0.04
C LEU A 8 5.18 -32.80 -0.43
N LYS A 9 4.88 -33.90 -1.14
CA LYS A 9 5.91 -34.79 -1.69
C LYS A 9 6.78 -34.05 -2.72
N LEU A 10 6.14 -33.31 -3.63
CA LEU A 10 6.85 -32.51 -4.65
C LEU A 10 7.64 -31.36 -4.02
N VAL A 11 7.11 -30.75 -2.93
CA VAL A 11 7.86 -29.75 -2.17
C VAL A 11 9.17 -30.33 -1.64
N GLU A 12 9.13 -31.50 -1.00
CA GLU A 12 10.31 -32.13 -0.42
C GLU A 12 11.32 -32.62 -1.48
N GLU A 13 10.83 -33.19 -2.59
CA GLU A 13 11.68 -33.58 -3.73
C GLU A 13 12.38 -32.36 -4.36
N THR A 14 11.65 -31.25 -4.50
CA THR A 14 12.19 -29.98 -5.01
C THR A 14 13.23 -29.40 -4.07
N LYS A 15 12.97 -29.40 -2.74
CA LYS A 15 13.93 -28.97 -1.73
C LYS A 15 15.22 -29.80 -1.80
N ALA A 16 15.12 -31.13 -1.88
CA ALA A 16 16.27 -32.02 -1.95
C ALA A 16 17.12 -31.76 -3.20
N SER A 17 16.46 -31.62 -4.36
CA SER A 17 17.13 -31.33 -5.64
C SER A 17 17.89 -30.01 -5.60
N LEU A 18 17.28 -28.97 -5.01
CA LEU A 18 17.91 -27.65 -4.87
C LEU A 18 19.05 -27.64 -3.86
N GLN A 19 18.93 -28.37 -2.75
CA GLN A 19 20.00 -28.50 -1.76
C GLN A 19 21.23 -29.24 -2.31
N GLN A 20 21.04 -30.14 -3.28
CA GLN A 20 22.13 -30.81 -3.97
C GLN A 20 22.87 -29.85 -4.92
N ALA A 21 22.14 -28.99 -5.63
CA ALA A 21 22.72 -28.03 -6.57
C ALA A 21 23.28 -26.77 -5.88
N PHE A 22 22.70 -26.35 -4.76
CA PHE A 22 23.00 -25.10 -4.08
C PHE A 22 23.16 -25.30 -2.58
N LYS A 23 24.13 -24.61 -1.99
CA LYS A 23 24.29 -24.56 -0.52
C LYS A 23 23.19 -23.70 0.09
N MET A 24 22.06 -24.30 0.44
CA MET A 24 20.92 -23.63 1.04
C MET A 24 20.40 -24.34 2.29
N LYS A 25 19.75 -23.57 3.17
CA LYS A 25 19.15 -24.07 4.40
C LYS A 25 17.64 -24.01 4.28
N ASP A 26 16.95 -25.08 4.66
CA ASP A 26 15.50 -25.04 4.85
C ASP A 26 15.17 -24.32 6.16
N LEU A 27 14.30 -23.31 6.07
CA LEU A 27 13.81 -22.54 7.21
C LEU A 27 12.44 -23.04 7.70
N GLY A 28 11.89 -24.08 7.05
CA GLY A 28 10.61 -24.67 7.35
C GLY A 28 9.46 -23.86 6.77
N GLU A 29 8.32 -23.88 7.45
CA GLU A 29 7.11 -23.20 7.00
C GLU A 29 7.31 -21.68 6.86
N LEU A 30 6.73 -21.11 5.81
CA LEU A 30 6.77 -19.68 5.54
C LEU A 30 6.07 -18.90 6.65
N LYS A 31 6.87 -18.17 7.44
CA LYS A 31 6.41 -17.22 8.48
C LYS A 31 6.72 -15.76 8.14
N TYR A 32 7.83 -15.51 7.43
CA TYR A 32 8.28 -14.17 7.10
C TYR A 32 9.09 -14.18 5.80
N PHE A 33 8.83 -13.23 4.90
CA PHE A 33 9.59 -13.05 3.67
C PHE A 33 9.53 -11.60 3.20
N PHE A 34 10.68 -10.99 2.91
CA PHE A 34 10.81 -9.58 2.50
C PHE A 34 9.94 -8.61 3.31
N GLY A 35 9.91 -8.68 4.64
CA GLY A 35 9.13 -7.74 5.45
C GLY A 35 7.63 -8.05 5.56
N ILE A 36 7.16 -9.10 4.88
CA ILE A 36 5.78 -9.58 4.95
C ILE A 36 5.72 -10.77 5.91
N GLU A 37 4.77 -10.72 6.83
CA GLU A 37 4.48 -11.76 7.79
C GLU A 37 3.33 -12.64 7.28
N PHE A 38 3.44 -13.95 7.50
CA PHE A 38 2.49 -14.94 7.05
C PHE A 38 1.96 -15.72 8.24
N ALA A 39 0.64 -15.67 8.44
CA ALA A 39 -0.06 -16.48 9.44
C ALA A 39 -0.87 -17.55 8.72
N ARG A 40 -0.57 -18.83 8.98
CA ARG A 40 -1.26 -19.96 8.37
C ARG A 40 -2.28 -20.55 9.35
N SER A 41 -3.44 -20.92 8.84
CA SER A 41 -4.49 -21.63 9.57
C SER A 41 -5.14 -22.67 8.66
N LYS A 42 -6.01 -23.51 9.23
CA LYS A 42 -6.84 -24.43 8.43
C LYS A 42 -7.80 -23.72 7.46
N GLN A 43 -8.06 -22.44 7.67
CA GLN A 43 -8.98 -21.64 6.85
C GLN A 43 -8.27 -20.93 5.69
N GLY A 44 -6.94 -20.86 5.72
CA GLY A 44 -6.18 -20.08 4.75
C GLY A 44 -4.91 -19.44 5.30
N ILE A 45 -4.34 -18.54 4.53
CA ILE A 45 -3.09 -17.82 4.80
C ILE A 45 -3.39 -16.32 4.88
N THR A 46 -3.08 -15.68 5.99
CA THR A 46 -3.10 -14.23 6.11
C THR A 46 -1.71 -13.67 5.84
N MET A 47 -1.63 -12.69 4.94
CA MET A 47 -0.42 -11.90 4.66
C MET A 47 -0.61 -10.50 5.25
N HIS A 48 0.29 -10.07 6.13
CA HIS A 48 0.23 -8.74 6.73
C HIS A 48 1.62 -8.14 6.96
N GLN A 49 1.68 -6.83 7.19
CA GLN A 49 2.91 -6.08 7.46
C GLN A 49 2.78 -5.33 8.79
N ARG A 50 2.36 -6.03 9.86
CA ARG A 50 2.05 -5.43 11.16
C ARG A 50 3.27 -4.75 11.74
N LYS A 51 4.41 -5.45 11.74
CA LYS A 51 5.67 -4.90 12.24
C LYS A 51 6.03 -3.60 11.52
N TYR A 52 5.98 -3.60 10.19
CA TYR A 52 6.27 -2.43 9.38
C TYR A 52 5.33 -1.26 9.66
N ALA A 53 4.01 -1.50 9.75
CA ALA A 53 3.04 -0.46 10.08
C ALA A 53 3.30 0.15 11.47
N MET A 54 3.64 -0.68 12.46
CA MET A 54 3.96 -0.24 13.82
C MET A 54 5.26 0.58 13.90
N GLU A 55 6.23 0.31 13.04
CA GLU A 55 7.48 1.08 12.94
C GLU A 55 7.29 2.39 12.16
N LEU A 56 6.44 2.39 11.12
CA LEU A 56 6.17 3.58 10.31
C LEU A 56 5.50 4.71 11.11
N ILE A 57 4.52 4.37 11.97
CA ILE A 57 3.73 5.36 12.74
C ILE A 57 4.60 6.30 13.60
N PRO A 58 5.52 5.80 14.45
CA PRO A 58 6.39 6.66 15.25
C PRO A 58 7.42 7.40 14.38
N GLU A 59 7.89 6.79 13.30
CA GLU A 59 8.87 7.42 12.41
C GLU A 59 8.37 8.71 11.77
N VAL A 60 7.06 8.81 11.50
CA VAL A 60 6.42 10.04 11.00
C VAL A 60 5.80 10.90 12.12
N GLY A 61 6.08 10.60 13.38
CA GLY A 61 5.62 11.39 14.53
C GLY A 61 4.13 11.24 14.88
N LEU A 62 3.47 10.16 14.48
CA LEU A 62 2.02 9.97 14.65
C LEU A 62 1.64 9.06 15.84
N THR A 63 2.58 8.75 16.74
CA THR A 63 2.34 7.91 17.92
C THR A 63 1.19 8.42 18.80
N ALA A 64 1.11 9.73 19.04
CA ALA A 64 0.04 10.34 19.83
C ALA A 64 -1.17 10.82 19.00
N ALA A 65 -1.10 10.73 17.66
CA ALA A 65 -2.15 11.25 16.79
C ALA A 65 -3.43 10.41 16.86
N LYS A 66 -4.61 11.05 16.76
CA LYS A 66 -5.88 10.32 16.65
C LYS A 66 -5.94 9.57 15.31
N PRO A 67 -6.36 8.29 15.29
CA PRO A 67 -6.57 7.57 14.04
C PRO A 67 -7.65 8.21 13.16
N ALA A 68 -7.55 8.02 11.84
CA ALA A 68 -8.51 8.52 10.86
C ALA A 68 -9.42 7.39 10.39
N LEU A 69 -10.74 7.59 10.29
CA LEU A 69 -11.67 6.51 9.89
C LEU A 69 -11.61 6.15 8.40
N ILE A 70 -11.20 7.09 7.56
CA ILE A 70 -11.10 6.92 6.11
C ILE A 70 -9.70 7.34 5.63
N PRO A 71 -9.12 6.62 4.64
CA PRO A 71 -7.74 6.83 4.19
C PRO A 71 -7.55 8.19 3.50
N ILE A 72 -8.50 8.59 2.66
CA ILE A 72 -8.50 9.88 1.96
C ILE A 72 -9.88 10.53 2.09
N ASP A 73 -9.91 11.86 2.14
CA ASP A 73 -11.16 12.62 2.12
C ASP A 73 -11.47 13.00 0.66
N ILE A 74 -12.56 12.46 0.12
CA ILE A 74 -12.97 12.66 -1.28
C ILE A 74 -13.33 14.13 -1.55
N SER A 75 -13.72 14.89 -0.51
CA SER A 75 -14.04 16.32 -0.63
C SER A 75 -12.78 17.20 -0.72
N MET A 76 -11.61 16.67 -0.39
CA MET A 76 -10.35 17.39 -0.42
C MET A 76 -9.87 17.53 -1.86
N LYS A 77 -10.12 18.68 -2.47
CA LYS A 77 -9.61 19.01 -3.82
C LYS A 77 -8.09 19.11 -3.81
N LEU A 78 -7.41 18.00 -4.06
CA LEU A 78 -5.96 17.96 -4.31
C LEU A 78 -5.69 18.59 -5.68
N THR A 79 -5.27 19.84 -5.72
CA THR A 79 -5.05 20.58 -6.97
C THR A 79 -3.61 20.39 -7.47
N SER A 80 -3.45 20.17 -8.77
CA SER A 80 -2.13 20.20 -9.42
C SER A 80 -1.62 21.62 -9.61
N LYS A 81 -0.33 21.78 -9.95
CA LYS A 81 0.23 23.07 -10.38
C LYS A 81 -0.51 23.58 -11.63
N GLN A 82 -0.61 22.73 -12.65
CA GLN A 82 -1.19 23.07 -13.94
C GLN A 82 -2.64 23.56 -13.79
N TYR A 83 -3.44 22.90 -12.96
CA TYR A 83 -4.80 23.34 -12.66
C TYR A 83 -4.87 24.75 -12.06
N ASN A 84 -3.95 25.08 -11.14
CA ASN A 84 -3.90 26.40 -10.51
C ASN A 84 -3.40 27.49 -11.47
N ASP A 85 -2.41 27.15 -12.31
CA ASP A 85 -1.83 28.06 -13.30
C ASP A 85 -2.90 28.45 -14.36
N HIS A 86 -3.77 27.51 -14.77
CA HIS A 86 -4.90 27.77 -15.66
C HIS A 86 -6.04 28.60 -15.04
N LEU A 87 -6.17 28.64 -13.71
CA LEU A 87 -7.24 29.36 -13.02
C LEU A 87 -6.89 30.84 -12.71
N GLY A 88 -5.71 31.32 -13.15
CA GLY A 88 -5.28 32.71 -12.94
C GLY A 88 -5.03 33.11 -11.48
N LYS A 89 -5.00 32.15 -10.54
CA LYS A 89 -4.75 32.39 -9.11
C LYS A 89 -3.24 32.52 -8.84
N ASN A 90 -2.62 33.58 -9.38
CA ASN A 90 -1.19 33.86 -9.23
C ASN A 90 -0.78 34.43 -7.86
N THR A 91 -1.67 34.49 -6.86
CA THR A 91 -1.41 35.30 -5.65
C THR A 91 -1.13 34.52 -4.36
N LYS A 92 -0.99 33.17 -4.38
CA LYS A 92 -0.61 32.37 -3.18
C LYS A 92 0.23 31.10 -3.49
N ILE A 93 0.94 31.08 -4.61
CA ILE A 93 1.58 29.86 -5.13
C ILE A 93 2.84 29.47 -4.33
N GLU A 94 3.55 30.44 -3.76
CA GLU A 94 4.78 30.20 -3.00
C GLU A 94 4.50 29.73 -1.55
N GLU A 95 3.39 30.15 -0.93
CA GLU A 95 3.07 29.86 0.48
C GLU A 95 2.70 28.39 0.78
N ASN A 96 2.29 27.63 -0.25
CA ASN A 96 1.75 26.28 -0.12
C ASN A 96 2.65 25.16 -0.66
N ALA A 97 3.79 25.51 -1.24
CA ALA A 97 4.80 24.51 -1.62
C ALA A 97 5.31 23.79 -0.37
N LEU A 98 5.48 22.48 -0.46
CA LEU A 98 6.12 21.74 0.61
C LEU A 98 7.62 22.06 0.61
N THR A 99 8.16 22.45 1.76
CA THR A 99 9.57 22.83 1.91
C THR A 99 10.52 21.66 1.64
N ASP A 100 10.11 20.43 1.97
CA ASP A 100 10.91 19.23 1.78
C ASP A 100 10.17 18.18 0.93
N GLN A 101 10.47 18.21 -0.37
CA GLN A 101 9.95 17.24 -1.35
C GLN A 101 10.44 15.81 -1.06
N THR A 102 11.66 15.64 -0.57
CA THR A 102 12.27 14.33 -0.32
C THR A 102 11.54 13.60 0.80
N THR A 103 11.15 14.30 1.86
CA THR A 103 10.33 13.71 2.94
C THR A 103 8.99 13.18 2.42
N TYR A 104 8.32 13.91 1.54
CA TYR A 104 7.09 13.44 0.91
C TYR A 104 7.33 12.19 0.06
N GLN A 105 8.33 12.21 -0.84
CA GLN A 105 8.65 11.08 -1.71
C GLN A 105 8.99 9.82 -0.90
N ARG A 106 9.77 9.96 0.18
CA ARG A 106 10.07 8.87 1.11
C ARG A 106 8.80 8.30 1.73
N LEU A 107 7.88 9.14 2.21
CA LEU A 107 6.62 8.68 2.77
C LEU A 107 5.76 7.95 1.73
N ILE A 108 5.66 8.46 0.51
CA ILE A 108 4.93 7.80 -0.57
C ILE A 108 5.55 6.43 -0.91
N GLY A 109 6.88 6.31 -0.94
CA GLY A 109 7.56 5.02 -1.13
C GLY A 109 7.24 4.01 -0.02
N LYS A 110 7.11 4.47 1.22
CA LYS A 110 6.70 3.61 2.34
C LYS A 110 5.24 3.17 2.25
N LEU A 111 4.36 4.08 1.81
CA LEU A 111 2.95 3.75 1.57
C LEU A 111 2.79 2.76 0.42
N LEU A 112 3.57 2.89 -0.66
CA LEU A 112 3.62 1.90 -1.75
C LEU A 112 3.96 0.50 -1.23
N TYR A 113 4.93 0.41 -0.32
CA TYR A 113 5.31 -0.88 0.25
C TYR A 113 4.20 -1.49 1.13
N LEU A 114 3.40 -0.66 1.83
CA LEU A 114 2.21 -1.11 2.56
C LEU A 114 1.08 -1.57 1.64
N THR A 115 0.93 -0.98 0.44
CA THR A 115 -0.18 -1.35 -0.46
C THR A 115 -0.12 -2.81 -0.92
N VAL A 116 1.03 -3.47 -0.76
CA VAL A 116 1.20 -4.90 -1.01
C VAL A 116 0.27 -5.75 -0.14
N THR A 117 0.03 -5.37 1.12
CA THR A 117 -0.90 -6.09 2.02
C THR A 117 -2.14 -5.28 2.39
N ARG A 118 -2.17 -3.99 2.05
CA ARG A 118 -3.27 -3.05 2.33
C ARG A 118 -3.83 -2.44 1.04
N PRO A 119 -4.62 -3.20 0.25
CA PRO A 119 -5.22 -2.68 -0.98
C PRO A 119 -6.25 -1.57 -0.71
N ASP A 120 -6.82 -1.52 0.50
CA ASP A 120 -7.76 -0.50 0.96
C ASP A 120 -7.18 0.93 0.98
N ILE A 121 -5.85 1.09 1.05
CA ILE A 121 -5.19 2.40 0.95
C ILE A 121 -4.67 2.70 -0.46
N ALA A 122 -4.78 1.76 -1.41
CA ALA A 122 -4.16 1.87 -2.73
C ALA A 122 -4.67 3.07 -3.52
N PHE A 123 -5.97 3.36 -3.45
CA PHE A 123 -6.56 4.53 -4.10
C PHE A 123 -5.92 5.83 -3.60
N GLY A 124 -5.88 6.04 -2.28
CA GLY A 124 -5.29 7.24 -1.69
C GLY A 124 -3.79 7.38 -1.99
N PHE A 125 -3.05 6.28 -1.92
CA PHE A 125 -1.65 6.22 -2.35
C PHE A 125 -1.51 6.65 -3.82
N HIS A 126 -2.32 6.08 -4.71
CA HIS A 126 -2.21 6.33 -6.14
C HIS A 126 -2.48 7.80 -6.48
N THR A 127 -3.54 8.39 -5.91
CA THR A 127 -3.83 9.82 -6.06
C THR A 127 -2.66 10.71 -5.62
N LEU A 128 -2.01 10.38 -4.49
CA LEU A 128 -0.90 11.15 -3.96
C LEU A 128 0.40 10.97 -4.76
N SER A 129 0.62 9.80 -5.33
CA SER A 129 1.79 9.50 -6.16
C SER A 129 1.89 10.38 -7.42
N GLN A 130 0.77 10.95 -7.89
CA GLN A 130 0.75 11.90 -9.00
C GLN A 130 1.49 13.22 -8.69
N PHE A 131 1.72 13.53 -7.41
CA PHE A 131 2.30 14.81 -6.97
C PHE A 131 3.74 14.72 -6.45
N LEU A 132 4.54 13.75 -6.92
CA LEU A 132 5.92 13.53 -6.44
C LEU A 132 6.91 14.63 -6.82
N GLN A 133 6.69 15.33 -7.93
CA GLN A 133 7.62 16.35 -8.45
C GLN A 133 7.48 17.71 -7.77
N ARG A 134 6.27 18.05 -7.32
CA ARG A 134 6.01 19.34 -6.65
C ARG A 134 4.88 19.20 -5.62
N PRO A 135 5.15 18.52 -4.49
CA PRO A 135 4.15 18.33 -3.46
C PRO A 135 3.79 19.66 -2.77
N LYS A 136 2.55 19.74 -2.31
CA LYS A 136 2.02 20.83 -1.49
C LYS A 136 1.84 20.35 -0.05
N LYS A 137 1.72 21.29 0.90
CA LYS A 137 1.40 20.96 2.30
C LYS A 137 0.14 20.09 2.43
N SER A 138 -0.90 20.39 1.65
CA SER A 138 -2.13 19.59 1.59
C SER A 138 -1.90 18.14 1.16
N HIS A 139 -0.95 17.88 0.26
CA HIS A 139 -0.61 16.52 -0.18
C HIS A 139 0.08 15.75 0.95
N MET A 140 0.98 16.42 1.69
CA MET A 140 1.65 15.83 2.85
C MET A 140 0.65 15.50 3.97
N GLU A 141 -0.28 16.41 4.27
CA GLU A 141 -1.34 16.18 5.26
C GLU A 141 -2.24 14.99 4.89
N ALA A 142 -2.57 14.85 3.60
CA ALA A 142 -3.30 13.70 3.08
C ALA A 142 -2.50 12.39 3.20
N ALA A 143 -1.19 12.40 2.91
CA ALA A 143 -0.32 11.24 3.11
C ALA A 143 -0.25 10.83 4.60
N LEU A 144 -0.10 11.80 5.51
CA LEU A 144 -0.14 11.56 6.96
C LEU A 144 -1.52 11.06 7.43
N ARG A 145 -2.61 11.46 6.75
CA ARG A 145 -3.95 10.90 7.02
C ARG A 145 -4.01 9.41 6.70
N ILE A 146 -3.41 8.95 5.61
CA ILE A 146 -3.34 7.51 5.29
C ILE A 146 -2.61 6.76 6.42
N VAL A 147 -1.50 7.29 6.93
CA VAL A 147 -0.79 6.66 8.07
C VAL A 147 -1.67 6.63 9.33
N ARG A 148 -2.42 7.72 9.62
CA ARG A 148 -3.42 7.74 10.72
C ARG A 148 -4.53 6.71 10.51
N TYR A 149 -4.91 6.41 9.27
CA TYR A 149 -5.89 5.38 8.96
C TYR A 149 -5.31 3.98 9.22
N VAL A 150 -4.09 3.71 8.75
CA VAL A 150 -3.37 2.44 9.02
C VAL A 150 -3.24 2.18 10.52
N LYS A 151 -3.05 3.23 11.33
CA LYS A 151 -2.97 3.14 12.79
C LYS A 151 -4.20 2.50 13.46
N ASN A 152 -5.40 2.58 12.88
CA ASN A 152 -6.57 1.89 13.44
C ASN A 152 -6.36 0.38 13.54
N GLN A 153 -5.80 -0.20 12.48
CA GLN A 153 -5.66 -1.64 12.31
C GLN A 153 -4.31 -1.93 11.66
N PRO A 154 -3.20 -1.82 12.41
CA PRO A 154 -1.85 -2.01 11.85
C PRO A 154 -1.61 -3.46 11.41
N GLY A 155 -2.35 -4.43 11.98
CA GLY A 155 -2.26 -5.84 11.59
C GLY A 155 -3.24 -6.28 10.50
N GLN A 156 -3.99 -5.36 9.90
CA GLN A 156 -4.85 -5.68 8.76
C GLN A 156 -3.98 -6.09 7.56
N GLY A 157 -4.47 -7.05 6.80
CA GLY A 157 -3.75 -7.64 5.67
C GLY A 157 -4.70 -8.34 4.70
N ILE A 158 -4.11 -9.14 3.80
CA ILE A 158 -4.85 -9.94 2.81
C ILE A 158 -5.05 -11.35 3.36
N PHE A 159 -6.28 -11.86 3.28
CA PHE A 159 -6.58 -13.25 3.62
C PHE A 159 -6.78 -14.08 2.35
N LEU A 160 -5.91 -15.07 2.16
CA LEU A 160 -5.98 -16.06 1.10
C LEU A 160 -6.68 -17.30 1.63
N SER A 161 -7.98 -17.43 1.33
CA SER A 161 -8.80 -18.55 1.79
C SER A 161 -8.32 -19.89 1.22
N SER A 162 -8.35 -20.95 2.03
CA SER A 162 -8.17 -22.32 1.57
C SER A 162 -9.42 -22.91 0.92
N ASN A 163 -10.57 -22.25 1.08
CA ASN A 163 -11.82 -22.71 0.48
C ASN A 163 -11.76 -22.49 -1.03
N TYR A 164 -11.90 -23.58 -1.76
CA TYR A 164 -12.04 -23.54 -3.20
C TYR A 164 -13.48 -23.19 -3.58
N SER A 165 -13.66 -22.12 -4.35
CA SER A 165 -14.94 -21.72 -4.92
C SER A 165 -14.77 -21.55 -6.42
N ASN A 166 -15.65 -22.14 -7.22
CA ASN A 166 -15.68 -21.93 -8.67
C ASN A 166 -16.31 -20.59 -9.08
N ASN A 167 -16.76 -19.79 -8.11
CA ASN A 167 -17.42 -18.52 -8.38
C ASN A 167 -16.40 -17.39 -8.30
N ILE A 168 -16.12 -16.74 -9.44
CA ILE A 168 -15.33 -15.52 -9.49
C ILE A 168 -16.26 -14.36 -9.10
N THR A 169 -15.93 -13.66 -8.02
CA THR A 169 -16.64 -12.44 -7.60
C THR A 169 -15.78 -11.24 -7.97
N THR A 170 -16.28 -10.38 -8.87
CA THR A 170 -15.59 -9.15 -9.24
C THR A 170 -16.27 -7.93 -8.62
N TYR A 171 -15.46 -6.97 -8.20
CA TYR A 171 -15.93 -5.68 -7.71
C TYR A 171 -15.42 -4.61 -8.67
N CYS A 172 -16.30 -3.72 -9.11
CA CYS A 172 -15.95 -2.57 -9.93
C CYS A 172 -16.39 -1.30 -9.21
N ASP A 173 -15.46 -0.37 -9.00
CA ASP A 173 -15.77 0.96 -8.50
C ASP A 173 -15.62 1.96 -9.66
N ALA A 174 -16.75 2.46 -10.15
CA ALA A 174 -16.79 3.45 -11.22
C ALA A 174 -17.10 4.82 -10.60
N ASN A 175 -16.11 5.71 -10.57
CA ASN A 175 -16.40 7.12 -10.32
C ASN A 175 -16.73 7.81 -11.65
N TRP A 176 -17.85 8.54 -11.68
CA TRP A 176 -18.19 9.41 -12.80
C TRP A 176 -17.51 10.78 -12.56
N ALA A 177 -16.75 11.24 -13.55
CA ALA A 177 -16.17 12.60 -13.61
C ALA A 177 -15.07 12.98 -12.58
N ALA A 178 -14.43 12.06 -11.85
CA ALA A 178 -13.30 12.43 -10.98
C ALA A 178 -11.94 12.51 -11.71
N CYS A 179 -11.87 12.16 -13.00
CA CYS A 179 -10.68 12.30 -13.83
C CYS A 179 -10.56 13.73 -14.40
N THR A 180 -9.87 14.62 -13.69
CA THR A 180 -9.46 15.93 -14.25
C THR A 180 -8.16 15.86 -15.06
N HIS A 181 -7.47 14.71 -15.08
CA HIS A 181 -6.29 14.45 -15.91
C HIS A 181 -6.56 13.21 -16.78
N LYS A 182 -6.38 13.36 -18.10
CA LYS A 182 -6.80 12.39 -19.13
C LYS A 182 -5.90 11.16 -19.29
N GLU A 183 -4.94 10.95 -18.41
CA GLU A 183 -3.96 9.88 -18.59
C GLU A 183 -3.94 8.97 -17.36
N ILE A 184 -4.35 7.73 -17.63
CA ILE A 184 -4.21 6.52 -16.83
C ILE A 184 -5.43 6.15 -15.95
N CYS A 185 -6.30 5.32 -16.52
CA CYS A 185 -7.21 4.44 -15.78
C CYS A 185 -6.45 3.16 -15.42
N TYR A 186 -6.30 2.86 -14.13
CA TYR A 186 -5.80 1.56 -13.68
C TYR A 186 -6.98 0.64 -13.37
N TRP A 187 -7.02 -0.51 -14.04
CA TRP A 187 -7.92 -1.62 -13.70
C TRP A 187 -7.28 -2.42 -12.56
N PHE A 188 -7.98 -2.54 -11.43
CA PHE A 188 -7.66 -3.56 -10.43
C PHE A 188 -8.46 -4.82 -10.76
N LEU A 189 -7.77 -5.89 -11.14
CA LEU A 189 -8.29 -7.25 -11.07
C LEU A 189 -7.81 -7.83 -9.74
N ASN A 190 -8.74 -8.14 -8.83
CA ASN A 190 -8.51 -9.04 -7.70
C ASN A 190 -9.05 -10.41 -8.06
#